data_AF-A0A9D5D3Q6-F1
#
_entry.id   AF-A0A9D5D3Q6-F1
#
_cell.length_a   1.000
_cell.length_b   1.000
_cell.length_c   1.000
_cell.angle_alpha   90.00
_cell.angle_beta   90.00
_cell.angle_gamma   90.00
#
_symmetry.space_group_name_H-M   'P 1'
#
loop_
_entity.id
_entity.type
_entity.pdbx_description
1 polymer ?
#
loop_
_entity_poly.entity_id
_entity_poly.type
_entity_poly.pdbx_seq_one_letter_code
_entity_poly.pdbx_strand_id
1 'polypeptide(L)'
;MFENLPTELTELILMQLSMRDAFRSSTVSKNWIHAWNTIPKLVLDDKNFTQADNKESMFVEFVDRVLSSRKGPIVQFHLSTSIKHKRKINRWLFLSSRDKIKELHLEVRRRGGKKYWVSSRLFSCHELVHLKLVNCKLTPPQDFKGFDKLKNLHLERVIITDSELKNLLSSCTQLDELALVDLPMITEIDIRNTKVRQLNIVGDYDSFQLENQSLVSATLTNKKPSRRFRDVQDLHTIFFCKNLVHLEISGYENVVLPAVREMKLETVKLNLATSLSGSITNLISQCPQLKNLDVMTDATDYQEIQVVSKSLQSLKIGRCYYKLQLACPQLINASIYIDTDLYYWDSVDHYSRLREEQQLSLKVLEYWQTKVALPVALNHLEKLSLDVRCQPYKFGVTATLYLYEKG
;
A
#
# COMPACT_ATOMS: atom_id res chain seq x y z
N MET A 1 8.84 30.99 -32.15
CA MET A 1 9.23 31.20 -30.73
C MET A 1 9.90 29.97 -30.11
N PHE A 2 9.48 28.73 -30.43
CA PHE A 2 10.06 27.51 -29.86
C PHE A 2 11.21 26.86 -30.68
N GLU A 3 11.55 27.38 -31.86
CA GLU A 3 12.50 26.73 -32.79
C GLU A 3 13.96 26.70 -32.30
N ASN A 4 14.36 27.69 -31.49
CA ASN A 4 15.74 27.92 -31.03
C ASN A 4 15.97 27.60 -29.55
N LEU A 5 15.13 26.77 -28.93
CA LEU A 5 15.36 26.32 -27.56
C LEU A 5 16.60 25.42 -27.49
N PRO A 6 17.44 25.55 -26.44
CA PRO A 6 18.48 24.57 -26.12
C PRO A 6 17.91 23.16 -25.99
N THR A 7 18.72 22.16 -26.33
CA THR A 7 18.33 20.75 -26.29
C THR A 7 17.88 20.34 -24.90
N GLU A 8 18.57 20.79 -23.86
CA GLU A 8 18.32 20.46 -22.46
C GLU A 8 16.94 20.95 -22.00
N LEU A 9 16.59 22.19 -22.37
CA LEU A 9 15.27 22.76 -22.07
C LEU A 9 14.17 22.06 -22.87
N THR A 10 14.46 21.70 -24.12
CA THR A 10 13.53 20.95 -24.97
C THR A 10 13.26 19.56 -24.40
N GLU A 11 14.29 18.86 -23.92
CA GLU A 11 14.16 17.56 -23.25
C GLU A 11 13.33 17.66 -21.97
N LEU A 12 13.54 18.69 -21.14
CA LEU A 12 12.72 18.94 -19.95
C LEU A 12 11.25 19.14 -20.30
N ILE A 13 10.94 19.92 -21.34
CA ILE A 13 9.57 20.13 -21.81
C ILE A 13 8.98 18.80 -22.30
N LEU A 14 9.71 18.06 -23.14
CA LEU A 14 9.24 16.80 -23.70
C LEU A 14 8.95 15.74 -22.61
N MET A 15 9.72 15.72 -21.52
CA MET A 15 9.48 14.82 -20.39
C MET A 15 8.19 15.12 -19.61
N GLN A 16 7.61 16.32 -19.77
CA GLN A 16 6.31 16.68 -19.18
C GLN A 16 5.12 16.40 -20.11
N LEU A 17 5.38 16.14 -21.39
CA LEU A 17 4.35 15.87 -22.38
C LEU A 17 3.96 14.38 -22.41
N SER A 18 2.75 14.11 -22.91
CA SER A 18 2.41 12.73 -23.29
C SER A 18 3.35 12.26 -24.41
N MET A 19 3.66 10.95 -24.49
CA MET A 19 4.52 10.43 -25.56
C MET A 19 3.99 10.75 -26.97
N ARG A 20 2.67 10.90 -27.13
CA ARG A 20 2.06 11.30 -28.40
C ARG A 20 2.36 12.75 -28.71
N ASP A 21 2.21 13.66 -27.75
CA ASP A 21 2.43 15.10 -27.96
C ASP A 21 3.92 15.41 -28.08
N ALA A 22 4.76 14.75 -27.28
CA ALA A 22 6.20 14.79 -27.42
C ALA A 22 6.64 14.34 -28.82
N PHE A 23 6.09 13.22 -29.33
CA PHE A 23 6.35 12.80 -30.72
C PHE A 23 5.87 13.84 -31.74
N ARG A 24 4.69 14.43 -31.57
CA ARG A 24 4.18 15.48 -32.49
C ARG A 24 5.06 16.72 -32.48
N SER A 25 5.55 17.14 -31.33
CA SER A 25 6.43 18.30 -31.19
C SER A 25 7.78 18.12 -31.89
N SER A 26 8.17 16.88 -32.23
CA SER A 26 9.34 16.62 -33.07
C SER A 26 9.24 17.26 -34.47
N THR A 27 8.05 17.70 -34.92
CA THR A 27 7.93 18.42 -36.21
C THR A 27 8.30 19.91 -36.13
N VAL A 28 8.57 20.45 -34.93
CA VAL A 28 8.82 21.88 -34.73
C VAL A 28 10.17 22.33 -35.30
N SER A 29 11.26 21.62 -35.00
CA SER A 29 12.59 21.91 -35.55
C SER A 29 13.52 20.71 -35.44
N LYS A 30 14.70 20.79 -36.09
CA LYS A 30 15.74 19.74 -35.98
C LYS A 30 16.18 19.48 -34.53
N ASN A 31 16.17 20.51 -33.67
CA ASN A 31 16.51 20.36 -32.25
C ASN A 31 15.45 19.54 -31.52
N TRP A 32 14.17 19.77 -31.81
CA TRP A 32 13.07 18.98 -31.23
C TRP A 32 13.08 17.53 -31.69
N ILE A 33 13.47 17.26 -32.95
CA ILE A 33 13.72 15.88 -33.43
C ILE A 33 14.86 15.24 -32.63
N HIS A 34 15.97 15.96 -32.43
CA HIS A 34 17.12 15.43 -31.70
C HIS A 34 16.77 15.13 -30.24
N ALA A 35 16.23 16.12 -29.53
CA ALA A 35 15.78 16.01 -28.15
C ALA A 35 14.76 14.87 -27.99
N TRP A 36 13.79 14.76 -28.90
CA TRP A 36 12.86 13.63 -28.91
C TRP A 36 13.60 12.30 -28.98
N ASN A 37 14.54 12.15 -29.92
CA ASN A 37 15.30 10.92 -30.18
C ASN A 37 16.26 10.49 -29.05
N THR A 38 16.55 11.39 -28.10
CA THR A 38 17.44 11.16 -26.95
C THR A 38 16.72 11.05 -25.62
N ILE A 39 15.40 11.28 -25.54
CA ILE A 39 14.65 11.17 -24.27
C ILE A 39 14.90 9.81 -23.61
N PRO A 40 15.36 9.79 -22.34
CA PRO A 40 15.73 8.57 -21.64
C PRO A 40 14.52 7.79 -21.08
N LYS A 41 13.36 8.43 -20.97
CA LYS A 41 12.12 7.87 -20.42
C LYS A 41 11.07 7.67 -21.52
N LEU A 42 10.64 6.43 -21.72
CA LEU A 42 9.56 6.09 -22.65
C LEU A 42 8.36 5.53 -21.90
N VAL A 43 7.21 6.19 -21.99
CA VAL A 43 5.94 5.75 -21.38
C VAL A 43 4.90 5.44 -22.45
N LEU A 44 4.76 4.17 -22.79
CA LEU A 44 3.91 3.69 -23.87
C LEU A 44 2.67 3.02 -23.30
N ASP A 45 1.50 3.66 -23.45
CA ASP A 45 0.22 3.10 -23.05
C ASP A 45 -0.75 3.07 -24.22
N ASP A 46 -1.24 1.87 -24.57
CA ASP A 46 -2.22 1.73 -25.64
C ASP A 46 -3.57 2.38 -25.30
N LYS A 47 -3.86 2.68 -24.03
CA LYS A 47 -5.08 3.42 -23.63
C LYS A 47 -5.13 4.82 -24.23
N ASN A 48 -3.98 5.43 -24.52
CA ASN A 48 -3.89 6.75 -25.15
C ASN A 48 -4.31 6.76 -26.63
N PHE A 49 -4.52 5.59 -27.22
CA PHE A 49 -5.05 5.40 -28.55
C PHE A 49 -6.54 5.06 -28.40
N THR A 50 -7.42 6.05 -28.32
CA THR A 50 -8.87 5.86 -28.20
C THR A 50 -9.57 5.93 -29.56
N GLN A 51 -10.72 5.25 -29.69
CA GLN A 51 -11.75 5.45 -30.73
C GLN A 51 -11.41 5.13 -32.21
N ALA A 52 -10.53 4.17 -32.50
CA ALA A 52 -10.35 3.68 -33.87
C ALA A 52 -10.43 2.15 -33.94
N ASP A 53 -11.11 1.62 -34.97
CA ASP A 53 -11.21 0.17 -35.23
C ASP A 53 -9.84 -0.50 -35.40
N ASN A 54 -8.81 0.29 -35.77
CA ASN A 54 -7.43 -0.14 -35.98
C ASN A 54 -6.47 0.23 -34.84
N LYS A 55 -6.97 0.54 -33.63
CA LYS A 55 -6.19 0.96 -32.46
C LYS A 55 -4.91 0.13 -32.22
N GLU A 56 -5.02 -1.20 -32.26
CA GLU A 56 -3.90 -2.12 -32.04
C GLU A 56 -2.79 -1.89 -33.09
N SER A 57 -3.17 -1.77 -34.36
CA SER A 57 -2.21 -1.52 -35.45
C SER A 57 -1.52 -0.16 -35.29
N MET A 58 -2.27 0.90 -35.00
CA MET A 58 -1.72 2.24 -34.79
C MET A 58 -0.73 2.27 -33.62
N PHE A 59 -1.07 1.61 -32.51
CA PHE A 59 -0.18 1.52 -31.36
C PHE A 59 1.09 0.75 -31.72
N VAL A 60 0.97 -0.40 -32.38
CA VAL A 60 2.13 -1.21 -32.80
C VAL A 60 3.05 -0.41 -33.71
N GLU A 61 2.50 0.26 -34.71
CA GLU A 61 3.25 1.08 -35.64
C GLU A 61 3.93 2.27 -34.94
N PHE A 62 3.21 2.94 -34.04
CA PHE A 62 3.77 4.01 -33.22
C PHE A 62 4.97 3.51 -32.41
N VAL A 63 4.82 2.43 -31.65
CA VAL A 63 5.91 1.89 -30.82
C VAL A 63 7.09 1.44 -31.69
N ASP A 64 6.84 0.77 -32.81
CA ASP A 64 7.90 0.36 -33.74
C ASP A 64 8.65 1.60 -34.29
N ARG A 65 7.96 2.69 -34.64
CA ARG A 65 8.60 3.95 -35.09
C ARG A 65 9.38 4.63 -33.97
N VAL A 66 8.83 4.72 -32.76
CA VAL A 66 9.52 5.33 -31.61
C VAL A 66 10.81 4.58 -31.29
N LEU A 67 10.77 3.24 -31.21
CA LEU A 67 11.94 2.44 -30.89
C LEU A 67 12.97 2.42 -32.03
N SER A 68 12.54 2.45 -33.29
CA SER A 68 13.47 2.44 -34.43
C SER A 68 14.16 3.79 -34.68
N SER A 69 13.60 4.90 -34.18
CA SER A 69 14.15 6.26 -34.32
C SER A 69 15.09 6.67 -33.19
N ARG A 70 15.23 5.85 -32.14
CA ARG A 70 16.09 6.14 -30.99
C ARG A 70 17.55 6.28 -31.39
N LYS A 71 18.18 7.31 -30.84
CA LYS A 71 19.63 7.54 -30.93
C LYS A 71 20.32 7.59 -29.57
N GLY A 72 19.56 7.79 -28.49
CA GLY A 72 20.05 7.78 -27.11
C GLY A 72 19.57 6.56 -26.31
N PRO A 73 20.18 6.32 -25.14
CA PRO A 73 19.86 5.16 -24.31
C PRO A 73 18.47 5.26 -23.67
N ILE A 74 17.75 4.14 -23.63
CA ILE A 74 16.49 4.03 -22.89
C ILE A 74 16.78 3.62 -21.45
N VAL A 75 16.67 4.58 -20.53
CA VAL A 75 16.91 4.36 -19.09
C VAL A 75 15.65 3.87 -18.38
N GLN A 76 14.48 4.41 -18.75
CA GLN A 76 13.19 4.03 -18.18
C GLN A 76 12.24 3.60 -19.31
N PHE A 77 11.74 2.37 -19.25
CA PHE A 77 10.82 1.83 -20.26
C PHE A 77 9.54 1.33 -19.60
N HIS A 78 8.44 2.05 -19.81
CA HIS A 78 7.12 1.69 -19.29
C HIS A 78 6.22 1.31 -20.46
N LEU A 79 5.70 0.08 -20.42
CA LEU A 79 4.81 -0.46 -21.44
C LEU A 79 3.54 -0.98 -20.77
N SER A 80 2.40 -0.31 -21.02
CA SER A 80 1.06 -0.81 -20.74
C SER A 80 0.38 -1.14 -22.05
N THR A 81 0.02 -2.41 -22.26
CA THR A 81 -0.55 -2.83 -23.52
C THR A 81 -1.54 -3.97 -23.38
N SER A 82 -2.51 -4.03 -24.27
CA SER A 82 -3.48 -5.11 -24.44
C SER A 82 -3.29 -5.90 -25.72
N ILE A 83 -2.22 -5.63 -26.47
CA ILE A 83 -1.95 -6.33 -27.72
C ILE A 83 -1.75 -7.83 -27.51
N LYS A 84 -2.18 -8.60 -28.50
CA LYS A 84 -2.09 -10.06 -28.44
C LYS A 84 -0.74 -10.57 -28.93
N HIS A 85 -0.04 -9.77 -29.74
CA HIS A 85 1.19 -10.14 -30.43
C HIS A 85 2.41 -10.26 -29.49
N LYS A 86 2.59 -11.44 -28.88
CA LYS A 86 3.76 -11.76 -28.02
C LYS A 86 5.10 -11.39 -28.67
N ARG A 87 5.27 -11.68 -29.97
CA ARG A 87 6.52 -11.40 -30.70
C ARG A 87 6.85 -9.90 -30.75
N LYS A 88 5.84 -9.03 -30.87
CA LYS A 88 6.02 -7.58 -30.86
C LYS A 88 6.47 -7.09 -29.49
N ILE A 89 5.79 -7.52 -28.42
CA ILE A 89 6.18 -7.20 -27.04
C ILE A 89 7.63 -7.65 -26.76
N ASN A 90 7.98 -8.89 -27.12
CA ASN A 90 9.35 -9.41 -26.95
C ASN A 90 10.38 -8.59 -27.73
N ARG A 91 10.05 -8.15 -28.95
CA ARG A 91 10.92 -7.29 -29.76
C ARG A 91 11.09 -5.92 -29.09
N TRP A 92 10.03 -5.33 -28.56
CA TRP A 92 10.11 -4.03 -27.90
C TRP A 92 10.95 -4.08 -26.63
N LEU A 93 10.74 -5.11 -25.79
CA LEU A 93 11.59 -5.36 -24.62
C LEU A 93 13.06 -5.55 -25.01
N PHE A 94 13.32 -6.26 -26.11
CA PHE A 94 14.68 -6.46 -26.60
C PHE A 94 15.33 -5.18 -27.12
N LEU A 95 14.57 -4.31 -27.80
CA LEU A 95 15.11 -3.04 -28.29
C LEU A 95 15.35 -2.07 -27.13
N SER A 96 14.50 -2.07 -26.10
CA SER A 96 14.69 -1.23 -24.92
C SER A 96 15.76 -1.73 -23.96
N SER A 97 16.01 -3.04 -23.90
CA SER A 97 17.02 -3.62 -23.01
C SER A 97 18.47 -3.45 -23.48
N ARG A 98 18.70 -2.96 -24.70
CA ARG A 98 20.05 -2.79 -25.27
C ARG A 98 20.89 -1.74 -24.53
N ASP A 99 20.24 -0.77 -23.86
CA ASP A 99 20.88 0.49 -23.47
C ASP A 99 20.93 0.73 -21.95
N LYS A 100 21.28 -0.29 -21.16
CA LYS A 100 21.44 -0.17 -19.68
C LYS A 100 20.16 0.33 -18.99
N ILE A 101 19.02 -0.27 -19.34
CA ILE A 101 17.74 0.02 -18.69
C ILE A 101 17.85 -0.10 -17.17
N LYS A 102 17.38 0.93 -16.45
CA LYS A 102 17.36 0.99 -14.99
C LYS A 102 15.97 0.80 -14.42
N GLU A 103 14.93 1.20 -15.16
CA GLU A 103 13.55 1.05 -14.73
C GLU A 103 12.73 0.40 -15.84
N LEU A 104 12.08 -0.71 -15.49
CA LEU A 104 11.17 -1.42 -16.38
C LEU A 104 9.82 -1.57 -15.70
N HIS A 105 8.78 -1.03 -16.35
CA HIS A 105 7.39 -1.30 -16.01
C HIS A 105 6.72 -2.01 -17.18
N LEU A 106 6.21 -3.22 -16.95
CA LEU A 106 5.51 -3.99 -17.95
C LEU A 106 4.14 -4.42 -17.43
N GLU A 107 3.08 -3.90 -18.07
CA GLU A 107 1.70 -4.36 -17.91
C GLU A 107 1.18 -4.93 -19.23
N VAL A 108 0.74 -6.19 -19.21
CA VAL A 108 0.12 -6.81 -20.39
C VAL A 108 -1.31 -7.28 -20.08
N ARG A 109 -2.30 -6.48 -20.48
CA ARG A 109 -3.73 -6.69 -20.26
C ARG A 109 -4.34 -7.60 -21.31
N ARG A 110 -4.52 -8.88 -21.00
CA ARG A 110 -5.16 -9.85 -21.90
C ARG A 110 -6.55 -10.23 -21.41
N ARG A 111 -7.47 -10.42 -22.37
CA ARG A 111 -8.83 -10.94 -22.09
C ARG A 111 -8.79 -12.44 -21.79
N GLY A 112 -9.79 -12.91 -21.05
CA GLY A 112 -10.00 -14.34 -20.79
C GLY A 112 -8.93 -15.00 -19.91
N GLY A 113 -8.36 -14.25 -18.95
CA GLY A 113 -7.43 -14.80 -17.95
C GLY A 113 -6.03 -15.19 -18.46
N LYS A 114 -5.77 -15.14 -19.78
CA LYS A 114 -4.45 -15.45 -20.35
C LYS A 114 -3.41 -14.45 -19.85
N LYS A 115 -2.22 -14.92 -19.47
CA LYS A 115 -1.10 -14.03 -19.07
C LYS A 115 -0.04 -13.97 -20.15
N TYR A 116 0.72 -12.89 -20.19
CA TYR A 116 1.89 -12.78 -21.06
C TYR A 116 3.10 -13.42 -20.38
N TRP A 117 3.75 -14.34 -21.09
CA TRP A 117 4.95 -14.97 -20.59
C TRP A 117 6.15 -14.07 -20.86
N VAL A 118 6.73 -13.54 -19.79
CA VAL A 118 7.85 -12.59 -19.86
C VAL A 118 9.04 -13.27 -20.52
N SER A 119 9.72 -12.55 -21.41
CA SER A 119 10.89 -13.09 -22.08
C SER A 119 12.05 -13.30 -21.09
N SER A 120 12.78 -14.41 -21.20
CA SER A 120 13.97 -14.69 -20.39
C SER A 120 15.05 -13.60 -20.47
N ARG A 121 15.07 -12.83 -21.56
CA ARG A 121 15.96 -11.68 -21.75
C ARG A 121 15.85 -10.62 -20.65
N LEU A 122 14.70 -10.54 -19.97
CA LEU A 122 14.54 -9.66 -18.81
C LEU A 122 15.65 -9.91 -17.76
N PHE A 123 15.99 -11.17 -17.54
CA PHE A 123 16.96 -11.59 -16.53
C PHE A 123 18.42 -11.28 -16.90
N SER A 124 18.66 -10.76 -18.10
CA SER A 124 19.97 -10.26 -18.55
C SER A 124 20.15 -8.76 -18.35
N CYS A 125 19.13 -8.05 -17.83
CA CYS A 125 19.20 -6.61 -17.59
C CYS A 125 19.87 -6.30 -16.23
N HIS A 126 21.20 -6.41 -16.16
CA HIS A 126 21.98 -6.26 -14.92
C HIS A 126 21.95 -4.84 -14.29
N GLU A 127 21.57 -3.82 -15.06
CA GLU A 127 21.48 -2.43 -14.60
C GLU A 127 20.12 -2.07 -13.99
N LEU A 128 19.17 -3.02 -13.94
CA LEU A 128 17.84 -2.78 -13.37
C LEU A 128 17.92 -2.41 -11.89
N VAL A 129 17.33 -1.27 -11.57
CA VAL A 129 17.13 -0.75 -10.21
C VAL A 129 15.66 -0.88 -9.80
N HIS A 130 14.74 -0.70 -10.74
CA HIS A 130 13.29 -0.77 -10.51
C HIS A 130 12.63 -1.72 -11.52
N LEU A 131 11.91 -2.72 -11.02
CA LEU A 131 11.17 -3.67 -11.84
C LEU A 131 9.72 -3.76 -11.37
N LYS A 132 8.79 -3.37 -12.24
CA LYS A 132 7.35 -3.53 -12.03
C LYS A 132 6.75 -4.43 -13.11
N LEU A 133 6.19 -5.55 -12.70
CA LEU A 133 5.50 -6.49 -13.58
C LEU A 133 4.03 -6.61 -13.17
N VAL A 134 3.13 -6.41 -14.13
CA VAL A 134 1.68 -6.45 -13.91
C VAL A 134 1.02 -7.37 -14.93
N ASN A 135 0.12 -8.26 -14.48
CA ASN A 135 -0.65 -9.15 -15.36
C ASN A 135 0.20 -10.09 -16.25
N CYS A 136 1.35 -10.53 -15.74
CA CYS A 136 2.29 -11.38 -16.49
C CYS A 136 2.45 -12.78 -15.87
N LYS A 137 3.20 -13.65 -16.54
CA LYS A 137 3.75 -14.88 -15.98
C LYS A 137 5.27 -14.77 -16.01
N LEU A 138 5.90 -14.99 -14.86
CA LEU A 138 7.34 -14.95 -14.69
C LEU A 138 7.87 -16.38 -14.51
N THR A 139 9.03 -16.67 -15.07
CA THR A 139 9.73 -17.95 -14.94
C THR A 139 11.23 -17.66 -14.98
N PRO A 140 11.86 -17.38 -13.82
CA PRO A 140 13.30 -17.17 -13.74
C PRO A 140 14.08 -18.40 -14.27
N PRO A 141 15.13 -18.21 -15.08
CA PRO A 141 16.04 -19.28 -15.46
C PRO A 141 16.67 -19.96 -14.23
N GLN A 142 17.02 -21.24 -14.34
CA GLN A 142 17.65 -21.97 -13.22
C GLN A 142 19.02 -21.41 -12.84
N ASP A 143 19.75 -20.87 -13.81
CA ASP A 143 21.07 -20.24 -13.66
C ASP A 143 20.99 -18.74 -13.37
N PHE A 144 19.78 -18.21 -13.08
CA PHE A 144 19.60 -16.80 -12.77
C PHE A 144 20.32 -16.42 -11.48
N LYS A 145 21.33 -15.55 -11.60
CA LYS A 145 22.17 -15.10 -10.49
C LYS A 145 21.61 -13.89 -9.72
N GLY A 146 20.43 -13.41 -10.10
CA GLY A 146 19.83 -12.22 -9.50
C GLY A 146 20.06 -10.94 -10.29
N PHE A 147 19.38 -9.88 -9.83
CA PHE A 147 19.62 -8.52 -10.29
C PHE A 147 20.48 -7.79 -9.27
N ASP A 148 21.75 -7.55 -9.61
CA ASP A 148 22.75 -7.02 -8.67
C ASP A 148 22.44 -5.60 -8.16
N LYS A 149 21.66 -4.83 -8.90
CA LYS A 149 21.34 -3.42 -8.62
C LYS A 149 19.88 -3.18 -8.26
N LEU A 150 19.05 -4.23 -8.24
CA LEU A 150 17.62 -4.08 -8.06
C LEU A 150 17.30 -3.68 -6.62
N LYS A 151 16.69 -2.50 -6.48
CA LYS A 151 16.26 -1.95 -5.20
C LYS A 151 14.75 -2.08 -5.01
N ASN A 152 13.96 -2.02 -6.09
CA ASN A 152 12.50 -2.03 -5.99
C ASN A 152 11.92 -3.11 -6.90
N LEU A 153 11.18 -4.05 -6.32
CA LEU A 153 10.47 -5.11 -7.02
C LEU A 153 8.97 -5.02 -6.74
N HIS A 154 8.17 -4.80 -7.78
CA HIS A 154 6.71 -4.79 -7.74
C HIS A 154 6.17 -5.90 -8.63
N LEU A 155 5.52 -6.89 -8.04
CA LEU A 155 4.81 -7.95 -8.75
C LEU A 155 3.31 -7.83 -8.47
N GLU A 156 2.51 -7.63 -9.51
CA GLU A 156 1.05 -7.51 -9.39
C GLU A 156 0.32 -8.44 -10.35
N ARG A 157 -0.54 -9.31 -9.82
CA ARG A 157 -1.32 -10.26 -10.63
C ARG A 157 -0.41 -11.10 -11.53
N VAL A 158 0.78 -11.43 -11.02
CA VAL A 158 1.84 -12.18 -11.69
C VAL A 158 1.73 -13.66 -11.33
N ILE A 159 1.71 -14.54 -12.33
CA ILE A 159 1.84 -15.98 -12.13
C ILE A 159 3.32 -16.30 -11.93
N ILE A 160 3.68 -16.79 -10.75
CA ILE A 160 5.02 -17.24 -10.32
C ILE A 160 4.82 -18.31 -9.24
N THR A 161 5.67 -19.34 -9.17
CA THR A 161 5.60 -20.36 -8.10
C THR A 161 6.33 -19.88 -6.84
N ASP A 162 6.07 -20.52 -5.69
CA ASP A 162 6.77 -20.19 -4.44
C ASP A 162 8.28 -20.36 -4.55
N SER A 163 8.73 -21.44 -5.22
CA SER A 163 10.15 -21.71 -5.45
C SER A 163 10.81 -20.66 -6.36
N GLU A 164 10.12 -20.21 -7.41
CA GLU A 164 10.60 -19.16 -8.30
C GLU A 164 10.67 -17.80 -7.60
N LEU A 165 9.67 -17.46 -6.78
CA LEU A 165 9.65 -16.23 -5.99
C LEU A 165 10.79 -16.24 -4.96
N LYS A 166 10.95 -17.34 -4.22
CA LYS A 166 12.02 -17.49 -3.24
C LYS A 166 13.40 -17.34 -3.87
N ASN A 167 13.63 -17.97 -5.01
CA ASN A 167 14.89 -17.85 -5.75
C ASN A 167 15.12 -16.42 -6.27
N LEU A 168 14.08 -15.73 -6.75
CA LEU A 168 14.17 -14.34 -7.18
C LEU A 168 14.56 -13.42 -6.02
N LEU A 169 13.91 -13.56 -4.86
CA LEU A 169 14.16 -12.73 -3.67
C LEU A 169 15.53 -13.01 -3.07
N SER A 170 15.97 -14.27 -2.99
CA SER A 170 17.30 -14.62 -2.46
C SER A 170 18.44 -14.14 -3.33
N SER A 171 18.22 -14.04 -4.65
CA SER A 171 19.24 -13.61 -5.60
C SER A 171 19.36 -12.08 -5.72
N CYS A 172 18.32 -11.32 -5.36
CA CYS A 172 18.34 -9.85 -5.44
C CYS A 172 18.85 -9.23 -4.12
N THR A 173 20.17 -9.19 -3.95
CA THR A 173 20.81 -8.84 -2.66
C THR A 173 20.73 -7.36 -2.25
N GLN A 174 20.38 -6.45 -3.17
CA GLN A 174 20.24 -5.01 -2.92
C GLN A 174 18.78 -4.56 -2.76
N LEU A 175 17.85 -5.51 -2.68
CA LEU A 175 16.42 -5.22 -2.64
C LEU A 175 16.04 -4.46 -1.36
N ASP A 176 15.48 -3.27 -1.52
CA ASP A 176 15.10 -2.33 -0.48
C ASP A 176 13.57 -2.26 -0.32
N GLU A 177 12.85 -2.26 -1.44
CA GLU A 177 11.38 -2.18 -1.50
C GLU A 177 10.79 -3.39 -2.25
N LEU A 178 9.80 -4.04 -1.62
CA LEU A 178 9.11 -5.19 -2.18
C LEU A 178 7.60 -5.00 -2.11
N ALA A 179 6.93 -5.09 -3.27
CA ALA A 179 5.49 -5.10 -3.38
C ALA A 179 4.98 -6.40 -4.05
N LEU A 180 4.15 -7.16 -3.34
CA LEU A 180 3.53 -8.40 -3.80
C LEU A 180 2.01 -8.24 -3.76
N VAL A 181 1.38 -8.13 -4.93
CA VAL A 181 -0.05 -7.79 -5.05
C VAL A 181 -0.78 -8.87 -5.86
N ASP A 182 -1.76 -9.53 -5.23
CA ASP A 182 -2.65 -10.53 -5.84
C ASP A 182 -1.91 -11.61 -6.65
N LEU A 183 -0.97 -12.34 -6.03
CA LEU A 183 -0.23 -13.41 -6.70
C LEU A 183 -1.02 -14.73 -6.67
N PRO A 184 -1.65 -15.16 -7.78
CA PRO A 184 -2.68 -16.20 -7.76
C PRO A 184 -2.19 -17.63 -7.53
N MET A 185 -0.87 -17.86 -7.53
CA MET A 185 -0.25 -19.18 -7.32
C MET A 185 0.51 -19.26 -6.01
N ILE A 186 0.51 -18.17 -5.23
CA ILE A 186 1.24 -18.07 -3.98
C ILE A 186 0.20 -18.13 -2.86
N THR A 187 0.35 -19.11 -1.98
CA THR A 187 -0.48 -19.26 -0.78
C THR A 187 0.28 -18.84 0.47
N GLU A 188 1.61 -18.99 0.47
CA GLU A 188 2.47 -18.67 1.61
C GLU A 188 3.52 -17.63 1.23
N ILE A 189 3.72 -16.64 2.10
CA ILE A 189 4.73 -15.60 1.89
C ILE A 189 5.90 -15.81 2.87
N ASP A 190 7.06 -16.22 2.35
CA ASP A 190 8.32 -16.40 3.11
C ASP A 190 9.30 -15.26 2.79
N ILE A 191 9.49 -14.33 3.73
CA ILE A 191 10.40 -13.17 3.61
C ILE A 191 11.46 -13.23 4.73
N ARG A 192 11.97 -14.43 5.01
CA ARG A 192 13.07 -14.59 5.97
C ARG A 192 14.40 -14.17 5.36
N ASN A 193 15.25 -13.57 6.18
CA ASN A 193 16.65 -13.23 5.84
C ASN A 193 16.83 -12.33 4.60
N THR A 194 15.83 -11.53 4.24
CA THR A 194 15.98 -10.52 3.18
C THR A 194 16.49 -9.20 3.75
N LYS A 195 17.03 -8.33 2.89
CA LYS A 195 17.45 -6.96 3.26
C LYS A 195 16.37 -5.91 3.01
N VAL A 196 15.16 -6.35 2.69
CA VAL A 196 14.02 -5.47 2.39
C VAL A 196 13.70 -4.59 3.60
N ARG A 197 13.59 -3.28 3.35
CA ARG A 197 13.24 -2.26 4.36
C ARG A 197 11.78 -1.84 4.27
N GLN A 198 11.19 -1.89 3.08
CA GLN A 198 9.78 -1.56 2.85
C GLN A 198 9.06 -2.72 2.19
N LEU A 199 7.99 -3.19 2.83
CA LEU A 199 7.18 -4.32 2.37
C LEU A 199 5.73 -3.90 2.17
N ASN A 200 5.17 -4.23 1.01
CA ASN A 200 3.75 -4.09 0.73
C ASN A 200 3.19 -5.41 0.19
N ILE A 201 2.35 -6.08 0.97
CA ILE A 201 1.68 -7.31 0.55
C ILE A 201 0.19 -7.06 0.52
N VAL A 202 -0.42 -7.37 -0.62
CA VAL A 202 -1.87 -7.27 -0.82
C VAL A 202 -2.34 -8.54 -1.50
N GLY A 203 -3.36 -9.20 -0.96
CA GLY A 203 -3.91 -10.43 -1.52
C GLY A 203 -4.52 -11.34 -0.47
N ASP A 204 -5.00 -12.49 -0.90
CA ASP A 204 -5.54 -13.54 -0.05
C ASP A 204 -4.45 -14.62 0.06
N TYR A 205 -3.77 -14.68 1.20
CA TYR A 205 -2.64 -15.60 1.46
C TYR A 205 -2.88 -16.32 2.78
N ASP A 206 -2.65 -17.63 2.79
CA ASP A 206 -2.94 -18.50 3.92
C ASP A 206 -2.01 -18.28 5.11
N SER A 207 -0.73 -17.97 4.86
CA SER A 207 0.24 -17.74 5.94
C SER A 207 1.41 -16.81 5.56
N PHE A 208 2.05 -16.23 6.57
CA PHE A 208 3.18 -15.31 6.44
C PHE A 208 4.32 -15.68 7.39
N GLN A 209 5.52 -15.81 6.85
CA GLN A 209 6.77 -16.01 7.58
C GLN A 209 7.66 -14.77 7.39
N LEU A 210 7.57 -13.81 8.31
CA LEU A 210 8.27 -12.52 8.24
C LEU A 210 9.35 -12.39 9.33
N GLU A 211 10.48 -13.07 9.14
CA GLU A 211 11.67 -12.89 9.99
C GLU A 211 12.70 -12.01 9.27
N ASN A 212 12.61 -10.70 9.48
CA ASN A 212 13.47 -9.73 8.81
C ASN A 212 13.91 -8.60 9.75
N GLN A 213 15.22 -8.56 10.03
CA GLN A 213 15.83 -7.56 10.91
C GLN A 213 16.02 -6.18 10.26
N SER A 214 15.96 -6.08 8.93
CA SER A 214 16.12 -4.83 8.17
C SER A 214 14.80 -4.10 7.93
N LEU A 215 13.66 -4.77 8.15
CA LEU A 215 12.34 -4.23 7.83
C LEU A 215 12.01 -3.01 8.70
N VAL A 216 11.66 -1.90 8.04
CA VAL A 216 11.33 -0.61 8.67
C VAL A 216 9.84 -0.29 8.52
N SER A 217 9.25 -0.64 7.37
CA SER A 217 7.83 -0.40 7.08
C SER A 217 7.20 -1.64 6.46
N ALA A 218 6.03 -2.02 6.95
CA ALA A 218 5.25 -3.13 6.42
C ALA A 218 3.77 -2.76 6.28
N THR A 219 3.20 -3.03 5.11
CA THR A 219 1.76 -2.95 4.84
C THR A 219 1.28 -4.32 4.40
N LEU A 220 0.36 -4.92 5.16
CA LEU A 220 -0.24 -6.22 4.88
C LEU A 220 -1.75 -6.03 4.71
N THR A 221 -2.29 -6.34 3.55
CA THR A 221 -3.72 -6.18 3.26
C THR A 221 -4.30 -7.48 2.75
N ASN A 222 -5.16 -8.09 3.56
CA ASN A 222 -6.01 -9.17 3.11
C ASN A 222 -7.20 -8.60 2.33
N LYS A 223 -7.35 -9.02 1.08
CA LYS A 223 -8.57 -8.74 0.31
C LYS A 223 -9.57 -9.83 0.66
N LYS A 224 -10.56 -9.49 1.50
CA LYS A 224 -11.68 -10.33 2.00
C LYS A 224 -11.83 -11.66 1.24
N PRO A 225 -11.83 -12.81 1.94
CA PRO A 225 -11.91 -14.10 1.28
C PRO A 225 -13.15 -14.18 0.40
N SER A 226 -12.95 -14.73 -0.80
CA SER A 226 -14.07 -15.29 -1.54
C SER A 226 -14.78 -16.28 -0.61
N ARG A 227 -16.12 -16.17 -0.47
CA ARG A 227 -17.06 -16.88 0.44
C ARG A 227 -16.91 -18.41 0.65
N ARG A 228 -15.84 -19.05 0.19
CA ARG A 228 -15.63 -20.50 0.13
C ARG A 228 -14.71 -21.09 1.20
N PHE A 229 -13.89 -20.29 1.88
CA PHE A 229 -13.10 -20.80 3.00
C PHE A 229 -13.38 -19.93 4.22
N ARG A 230 -14.06 -20.55 5.18
CA ARG A 230 -14.50 -19.96 6.45
C ARG A 230 -13.57 -20.40 7.58
N ASP A 231 -12.35 -20.79 7.23
CA ASP A 231 -11.30 -21.13 8.18
C ASP A 231 -10.49 -19.85 8.41
N VAL A 232 -10.51 -19.43 9.66
CA VAL A 232 -9.94 -18.20 10.18
C VAL A 232 -8.46 -18.12 9.78
N GLN A 233 -8.10 -17.20 8.89
CA GLN A 233 -6.69 -16.87 8.64
C GLN A 233 -6.20 -16.03 9.83
N ASP A 234 -5.82 -16.72 10.91
CA ASP A 234 -5.06 -16.10 11.98
C ASP A 234 -3.72 -15.67 11.41
N LEU A 235 -3.44 -14.36 11.43
CA LEU A 235 -2.13 -13.84 11.11
C LEU A 235 -1.21 -14.15 12.29
N HIS A 236 -0.76 -15.41 12.38
CA HIS A 236 0.34 -15.86 13.25
C HIS A 236 1.67 -15.42 12.66
N THR A 237 1.79 -14.14 12.31
CA THR A 237 3.05 -13.64 11.79
C THR A 237 3.99 -13.45 12.95
N ILE A 238 4.99 -14.30 13.00
CA ILE A 238 6.13 -14.11 13.87
C ILE A 238 6.97 -12.97 13.27
N PHE A 239 6.54 -11.71 13.42
CA PHE A 239 7.34 -10.51 13.07
C PHE A 239 8.59 -10.40 13.94
N PHE A 240 9.60 -11.23 13.73
CA PHE A 240 10.91 -10.98 14.34
C PHE A 240 11.59 -9.82 13.59
N CYS A 241 11.10 -8.60 13.82
CA CYS A 241 11.51 -7.38 13.14
C CYS A 241 11.92 -6.31 14.16
N LYS A 242 13.18 -6.32 14.59
CA LYS A 242 13.70 -5.38 15.60
C LYS A 242 13.63 -3.90 15.18
N ASN A 243 13.69 -3.63 13.87
CA ASN A 243 13.75 -2.28 13.32
C ASN A 243 12.43 -1.78 12.72
N LEU A 244 11.33 -2.51 12.91
CA LEU A 244 10.03 -2.13 12.36
C LEU A 244 9.50 -0.88 13.06
N VAL A 245 9.23 0.16 12.28
CA VAL A 245 8.75 1.48 12.74
C VAL A 245 7.30 1.70 12.34
N HIS A 246 6.94 1.30 11.12
CA HIS A 246 5.60 1.47 10.58
C HIS A 246 4.98 0.12 10.24
N LEU A 247 3.78 -0.12 10.75
CA LEU A 247 3.03 -1.34 10.47
C LEU A 247 1.58 -0.98 10.15
N GLU A 248 1.11 -1.42 9.00
CA GLU A 248 -0.28 -1.31 8.59
C GLU A 248 -0.80 -2.71 8.24
N ILE A 249 -1.88 -3.12 8.91
CA ILE A 249 -2.51 -4.43 8.69
C ILE A 249 -4.00 -4.20 8.46
N SER A 250 -4.52 -4.73 7.35
CA SER A 250 -5.91 -4.54 6.93
C SER A 250 -6.54 -5.84 6.47
N GLY A 251 -7.82 -6.07 6.78
CA GLY A 251 -8.64 -7.16 6.27
C GLY A 251 -8.47 -8.52 6.96
N TYR A 252 -7.63 -8.62 7.99
CA TYR A 252 -7.46 -9.85 8.77
C TYR A 252 -8.44 -9.92 9.94
N GLU A 253 -8.75 -11.14 10.38
CA GLU A 253 -9.61 -11.39 11.54
C GLU A 253 -8.82 -11.30 12.85
N ASN A 254 -7.72 -12.06 12.96
CA ASN A 254 -6.82 -12.00 14.12
C ASN A 254 -5.39 -11.64 13.70
N VAL A 255 -4.75 -10.80 14.51
CA VAL A 255 -3.35 -10.40 14.33
C VAL A 255 -2.62 -10.61 15.65
N VAL A 256 -1.65 -11.53 15.65
CA VAL A 256 -0.74 -11.70 16.78
C VAL A 256 0.62 -11.13 16.37
N LEU A 257 0.97 -9.96 16.93
CA LEU A 257 2.34 -9.49 16.84
C LEU A 257 3.21 -10.27 17.84
N PRO A 258 4.47 -10.55 17.53
CA PRO A 258 5.35 -11.27 18.43
C PRO A 258 5.74 -10.41 19.63
N ALA A 259 5.87 -11.08 20.76
CA ALA A 259 6.37 -10.54 22.02
C ALA A 259 7.87 -10.23 21.94
N VAL A 260 8.24 -9.16 21.23
CA VAL A 260 9.63 -8.71 21.13
C VAL A 260 9.87 -7.60 22.15
N ARG A 261 10.86 -7.79 23.04
CA ARG A 261 11.23 -6.84 24.10
C ARG A 261 11.71 -5.47 23.59
N GLU A 262 12.06 -5.36 22.32
CA GLU A 262 12.60 -4.17 21.66
C GLU A 262 11.87 -3.90 20.32
N MET A 263 10.57 -3.60 20.37
CA MET A 263 9.83 -3.15 19.18
C MET A 263 9.82 -1.61 19.12
N LYS A 264 10.22 -1.04 17.97
CA LYS A 264 10.28 0.42 17.73
C LYS A 264 9.10 0.94 16.90
N LEU A 265 7.95 0.27 16.97
CA LEU A 265 6.76 0.70 16.24
C LEU A 265 6.38 2.10 16.69
N GLU A 266 6.49 3.08 15.81
CA GLU A 266 6.00 4.43 16.06
C GLU A 266 4.58 4.60 15.55
N THR A 267 4.19 3.87 14.50
CA THR A 267 2.85 3.95 13.89
C THR A 267 2.30 2.56 13.60
N VAL A 268 1.13 2.28 14.16
CA VAL A 268 0.35 1.06 13.87
C VAL A 268 -1.00 1.46 13.32
N LYS A 269 -1.38 0.89 12.17
CA LYS A 269 -2.71 0.97 11.60
C LYS A 269 -3.33 -0.42 11.51
N LEU A 270 -4.41 -0.66 12.24
CA LEU A 270 -5.17 -1.90 12.15
C LEU A 270 -6.54 -1.61 11.54
N ASN A 271 -6.91 -2.32 10.48
CA ASN A 271 -8.24 -2.30 9.90
C ASN A 271 -8.79 -3.73 9.87
N LEU A 272 -9.30 -4.20 11.00
CA LEU A 272 -9.67 -5.62 11.18
C LEU A 272 -11.14 -5.89 10.87
N ALA A 273 -11.41 -7.11 10.38
CA ALA A 273 -12.75 -7.56 10.03
C ALA A 273 -13.58 -8.06 11.23
N THR A 274 -12.94 -8.48 12.32
CA THR A 274 -13.58 -9.04 13.53
C THR A 274 -12.90 -8.56 14.82
N SER A 275 -13.37 -9.06 15.97
CA SER A 275 -13.14 -8.56 17.33
C SER A 275 -11.67 -8.44 17.74
N LEU A 276 -11.38 -7.41 18.53
CA LEU A 276 -10.03 -6.89 18.82
C LEU A 276 -9.59 -6.98 20.29
N SER A 277 -10.45 -7.40 21.21
CA SER A 277 -10.26 -7.13 22.65
C SER A 277 -8.96 -7.72 23.22
N GLY A 278 -8.53 -8.89 22.75
CA GLY A 278 -7.24 -9.50 23.12
C GLY A 278 -6.04 -8.91 22.37
N SER A 279 -6.18 -8.68 21.06
CA SER A 279 -5.07 -8.36 20.16
C SER A 279 -4.53 -6.94 20.35
N ILE A 280 -5.39 -5.93 20.56
CA ILE A 280 -4.96 -4.54 20.80
C ILE A 280 -4.23 -4.41 22.14
N THR A 281 -4.83 -4.93 23.21
CA THR A 281 -4.28 -4.82 24.57
C THR A 281 -2.90 -5.48 24.63
N ASN A 282 -2.76 -6.65 23.99
CA ASN A 282 -1.48 -7.35 23.87
C ASN A 282 -0.47 -6.53 23.06
N LEU A 283 -0.86 -6.01 21.89
CA LEU A 283 -0.01 -5.18 21.04
C LEU A 283 0.55 -3.96 21.77
N ILE A 284 -0.31 -3.20 22.46
CA ILE A 284 0.10 -1.98 23.15
C ILE A 284 1.04 -2.32 24.31
N SER A 285 0.70 -3.33 25.12
CA SER A 285 1.52 -3.74 26.26
C SER A 285 2.93 -4.20 25.86
N GLN A 286 3.09 -4.68 24.63
CA GLN A 286 4.36 -5.16 24.09
C GLN A 286 5.18 -4.08 23.34
N CYS A 287 4.63 -2.88 23.09
CA CYS A 287 5.28 -1.83 22.29
C CYS A 287 5.61 -0.57 23.14
N PRO A 288 6.76 -0.53 23.85
CA PRO A 288 7.09 0.55 24.78
C PRO A 288 7.43 1.90 24.12
N GLN A 289 7.61 1.94 22.79
CA GLN A 289 7.94 3.15 22.01
C GLN A 289 6.78 3.61 21.12
N LEU A 290 5.60 3.00 21.25
CA LEU A 290 4.43 3.31 20.41
C LEU A 290 3.98 4.76 20.61
N LYS A 291 4.03 5.57 19.54
CA LYS A 291 3.61 6.99 19.55
C LYS A 291 2.23 7.18 18.93
N ASN A 292 1.94 6.49 17.82
CA ASN A 292 0.69 6.63 17.06
C ASN A 292 0.02 5.27 16.89
N LEU A 293 -1.27 5.20 17.24
CA LEU A 293 -2.10 4.02 17.05
C LEU A 293 -3.40 4.42 16.37
N ASP A 294 -3.67 3.90 15.17
CA ASP A 294 -4.95 4.02 14.47
C ASP A 294 -5.58 2.63 14.36
N VAL A 295 -6.74 2.45 14.96
CA VAL A 295 -7.49 1.20 14.94
C VAL A 295 -8.85 1.47 14.34
N MET A 296 -9.09 0.98 13.14
CA MET A 296 -10.40 0.90 12.52
C MET A 296 -10.90 -0.54 12.61
N THR A 297 -12.16 -0.72 12.98
CA THR A 297 -12.78 -2.03 13.06
C THR A 297 -14.22 -1.97 12.61
N ASP A 298 -14.63 -3.00 11.88
CA ASP A 298 -16.04 -3.25 11.57
C ASP A 298 -16.69 -4.16 12.64
N ALA A 299 -15.97 -4.55 13.70
CA ALA A 299 -16.43 -5.50 14.70
C ALA A 299 -17.44 -4.88 15.66
N THR A 300 -18.64 -5.44 15.71
CA THR A 300 -19.75 -5.09 16.62
C THR A 300 -19.57 -5.61 18.04
N ASP A 301 -18.34 -5.94 18.44
CA ASP A 301 -18.15 -6.79 19.62
C ASP A 301 -18.21 -5.99 20.92
N TYR A 302 -18.96 -6.52 21.89
CA TYR A 302 -19.42 -5.86 23.11
C TYR A 302 -18.35 -5.77 24.21
N GLN A 303 -17.07 -5.92 23.87
CA GLN A 303 -15.99 -6.06 24.85
C GLN A 303 -15.31 -4.74 25.18
N GLU A 304 -14.79 -4.66 26.41
CA GLU A 304 -14.00 -3.52 26.89
C GLU A 304 -12.64 -3.46 26.19
N ILE A 305 -12.30 -2.31 25.62
CA ILE A 305 -10.98 -2.02 25.04
C ILE A 305 -10.14 -1.34 26.11
N GLN A 306 -9.01 -1.95 26.47
CA GLN A 306 -8.06 -1.38 27.42
C GLN A 306 -6.76 -0.98 26.70
N VAL A 307 -6.40 0.31 26.79
CA VAL A 307 -5.19 0.88 26.18
C VAL A 307 -4.30 1.43 27.28
N VAL A 308 -3.22 0.71 27.61
CA VAL A 308 -2.24 1.12 28.62
C VAL A 308 -0.89 1.32 27.95
N SER A 309 -0.41 2.56 27.82
CA SER A 309 0.88 2.86 27.19
C SER A 309 1.56 4.04 27.86
N LYS A 310 2.88 3.97 28.04
CA LYS A 310 3.67 5.08 28.60
C LYS A 310 4.14 6.09 27.55
N SER A 311 4.10 5.73 26.26
CA SER A 311 4.70 6.49 25.15
C SER A 311 3.68 7.04 24.14
N LEU A 312 2.42 6.60 24.22
CA LEU A 312 1.41 6.89 23.21
C LEU A 312 1.03 8.38 23.21
N GLN A 313 1.18 9.04 22.06
CA GLN A 313 0.91 10.48 21.85
C GLN A 313 -0.34 10.71 20.98
N SER A 314 -0.64 9.82 20.04
CA SER A 314 -1.83 9.88 19.20
C SER A 314 -2.58 8.55 19.20
N LEU A 315 -3.88 8.61 19.44
CA LEU A 315 -4.79 7.47 19.39
C LEU A 315 -5.97 7.78 18.47
N LYS A 316 -6.23 6.92 17.50
CA LYS A 316 -7.45 6.96 16.71
C LYS A 316 -8.16 5.63 16.78
N ILE A 317 -9.45 5.66 17.10
CA ILE A 317 -10.31 4.47 17.15
C ILE A 317 -11.52 4.76 16.27
N GLY A 318 -11.66 4.00 15.19
CA GLY A 318 -12.65 4.23 14.14
C GLY A 318 -14.06 3.72 14.42
N ARG A 319 -14.25 2.72 15.29
CA ARG A 319 -15.56 2.35 15.86
C ARG A 319 -15.35 1.74 17.25
N CYS A 320 -16.02 2.29 18.25
CA CYS A 320 -16.03 1.77 19.62
C CYS A 320 -17.48 1.64 20.11
N TYR A 321 -17.91 0.41 20.44
CA TYR A 321 -19.32 0.12 20.76
C TYR A 321 -19.65 0.17 22.26
N TYR A 322 -18.67 -0.05 23.16
CA TYR A 322 -18.95 -0.23 24.60
C TYR A 322 -18.06 0.58 25.53
N LYS A 323 -16.96 0.01 26.03
CA LYS A 323 -16.16 0.58 27.12
C LYS A 323 -14.72 0.73 26.66
N LEU A 324 -14.15 1.92 26.86
CA LEU A 324 -12.76 2.23 26.54
C LEU A 324 -12.07 2.70 27.82
N GLN A 325 -11.05 1.97 28.25
CA GLN A 325 -10.19 2.35 29.36
C GLN A 325 -8.83 2.80 28.83
N LEU A 326 -8.50 4.07 29.05
CA LEU A 326 -7.22 4.67 28.63
C LEU A 326 -6.34 4.95 29.85
N ALA A 327 -5.11 4.42 29.84
CA ALA A 327 -4.04 4.77 30.78
C ALA A 327 -2.80 5.16 29.97
N CYS A 328 -2.83 6.37 29.39
CA CYS A 328 -1.80 6.90 28.49
C CYS A 328 -1.38 8.32 28.92
N PRO A 329 -0.34 8.49 29.78
CA PRO A 329 0.01 9.79 30.35
C PRO A 329 0.63 10.78 29.35
N GLN A 330 1.12 10.31 28.20
CA GLN A 330 1.72 11.16 27.14
C GLN A 330 0.76 11.45 25.98
N LEU A 331 -0.53 11.10 26.11
CA LEU A 331 -1.51 11.26 25.03
C LEU A 331 -1.77 12.75 24.77
N ILE A 332 -1.63 13.19 23.52
CA ILE A 332 -1.83 14.58 23.09
C ILE A 332 -3.12 14.69 22.29
N ASN A 333 -3.31 13.76 21.34
CA ASN A 333 -4.43 13.75 20.41
C ASN A 333 -5.16 12.42 20.49
N ALA A 334 -6.47 12.44 20.70
CA ALA A 334 -7.29 11.25 20.50
C ALA A 334 -8.54 11.51 19.66
N SER A 335 -8.83 10.63 18.70
CA SER A 335 -10.01 10.69 17.84
C SER A 335 -10.75 9.36 17.93
N ILE A 336 -11.91 9.35 18.58
CA ILE A 336 -12.70 8.15 18.79
C ILE A 336 -14.04 8.33 18.09
N TYR A 337 -14.35 7.49 17.12
CA TYR A 337 -15.67 7.40 16.52
C TYR A 337 -16.50 6.40 17.32
N ILE A 338 -17.63 6.87 17.84
CA ILE A 338 -18.58 6.10 18.61
C ILE A 338 -19.79 5.89 17.72
N ASP A 339 -20.10 4.62 17.47
CA ASP A 339 -21.32 4.24 16.77
C ASP A 339 -22.48 4.35 17.76
N THR A 340 -23.45 5.21 17.47
CA THR A 340 -24.62 5.44 18.33
C THR A 340 -25.82 4.58 17.94
N ASP A 341 -25.71 3.79 16.87
CA ASP A 341 -26.76 2.89 16.42
C ASP A 341 -26.78 1.62 17.30
N LEU A 342 -27.27 1.78 18.54
CA LEU A 342 -27.95 0.69 19.24
C LEU A 342 -29.23 0.39 18.46
N TYR A 343 -29.14 -0.40 17.38
CA TYR A 343 -30.32 -0.87 16.65
C TYR A 343 -31.20 -1.72 17.58
N TYR A 344 -32.14 -1.05 18.26
CA TYR A 344 -33.44 -1.62 18.57
C TYR A 344 -34.19 -1.79 17.24
N TRP A 345 -34.46 -3.03 16.91
CA TRP A 345 -35.55 -3.36 15.99
C TRP A 345 -36.86 -2.99 16.65
N ASP A 346 -37.46 -1.86 16.25
CA ASP A 346 -38.83 -1.83 15.72
C ASP A 346 -39.31 -0.40 15.42
N SER A 347 -39.70 -0.22 14.15
CA SER A 347 -40.76 0.63 13.63
C SER A 347 -40.86 2.15 14.00
N VAL A 348 -40.95 2.94 12.91
CA VAL A 348 -41.66 4.23 12.76
C VAL A 348 -40.90 5.57 13.05
N ASP A 349 -41.13 6.48 12.09
CA ASP A 349 -40.94 7.94 11.99
C ASP A 349 -39.54 8.56 11.89
N HIS A 350 -39.35 9.28 10.77
CA HIS A 350 -38.05 9.70 10.21
C HIS A 350 -37.85 11.23 10.10
N TYR A 351 -38.65 12.05 10.82
CA TYR A 351 -38.46 13.52 10.83
C TYR A 351 -38.42 14.16 12.22
N SER A 352 -38.74 13.42 13.29
CA SER A 352 -38.60 13.83 14.69
C SER A 352 -37.21 13.56 15.28
N ARG A 353 -36.38 12.72 14.62
CA ARG A 353 -35.11 12.18 15.15
C ARG A 353 -33.93 13.15 15.19
N LEU A 354 -33.92 14.23 14.39
CA LEU A 354 -32.81 15.20 14.38
C LEU A 354 -32.65 15.98 15.71
N ARG A 355 -33.74 16.17 16.47
CA ARG A 355 -33.69 16.77 17.81
C ARG A 355 -33.36 15.76 18.91
N GLU A 356 -33.78 14.51 18.75
CA GLU A 356 -33.43 13.42 19.67
C GLU A 356 -31.98 12.95 19.50
N GLU A 357 -31.40 13.00 18.30
CA GLU A 357 -29.98 12.67 18.04
C GLU A 357 -29.01 13.66 18.72
N GLN A 358 -29.35 14.94 18.79
CA GLN A 358 -28.61 15.93 19.59
C GLN A 358 -28.76 15.70 21.10
N GLN A 359 -29.93 15.24 21.55
CA GLN A 359 -30.16 14.88 22.96
C GLN A 359 -29.52 13.54 23.34
N LEU A 360 -29.44 12.57 22.42
CA LEU A 360 -28.76 11.29 22.57
C LEU A 360 -27.25 11.51 22.63
N SER A 361 -26.69 12.38 21.79
CA SER A 361 -25.27 12.75 21.86
C SER A 361 -24.92 13.46 23.19
N LEU A 362 -25.81 14.30 23.72
CA LEU A 362 -25.70 14.88 25.07
C LEU A 362 -25.88 13.85 26.21
N LYS A 363 -26.82 12.91 26.09
CA LYS A 363 -27.00 11.82 27.06
C LYS A 363 -25.86 10.80 27.02
N VAL A 364 -25.26 10.56 25.85
CA VAL A 364 -24.05 9.74 25.71
C VAL A 364 -22.86 10.46 26.34
N LEU A 365 -22.75 11.79 26.18
CA LEU A 365 -21.80 12.64 26.90
C LEU A 365 -21.97 12.52 28.42
N GLU A 366 -23.19 12.67 28.95
CA GLU A 366 -23.49 12.51 30.37
C GLU A 366 -23.28 11.06 30.85
N TYR A 367 -23.68 10.06 30.07
CA TYR A 367 -23.49 8.64 30.35
C TYR A 367 -22.00 8.28 30.42
N TRP A 368 -21.16 8.82 29.54
CA TRP A 368 -19.71 8.63 29.60
C TRP A 368 -19.07 9.44 30.73
N GLN A 369 -19.50 10.68 31.00
CA GLN A 369 -19.03 11.44 32.16
C GLN A 369 -19.40 10.80 33.50
N THR A 370 -20.50 10.04 33.57
CA THR A 370 -21.03 9.44 34.81
C THR A 370 -20.71 7.95 35.00
N LYS A 371 -20.63 7.13 33.93
CA LYS A 371 -20.33 5.69 34.01
C LYS A 371 -18.92 5.30 33.56
N VAL A 372 -18.30 6.07 32.67
CA VAL A 372 -16.85 6.00 32.51
C VAL A 372 -16.30 6.92 33.57
N ALA A 373 -16.17 6.37 34.78
CA ALA A 373 -15.00 6.72 35.57
C ALA A 373 -13.83 6.50 34.62
N LEU A 374 -13.35 7.55 33.96
CA LEU A 374 -11.95 7.66 33.60
C LEU A 374 -11.29 7.60 34.98
N PRO A 375 -10.79 6.44 35.45
CA PRO A 375 -9.93 6.44 36.61
C PRO A 375 -8.61 6.86 35.99
N VAL A 376 -8.52 8.13 35.57
CA VAL A 376 -7.26 8.72 35.23
C VAL A 376 -6.46 8.52 36.50
N ALA A 377 -5.37 7.77 36.42
CA ALA A 377 -4.36 7.76 37.45
C ALA A 377 -3.82 9.20 37.55
N LEU A 378 -4.51 10.01 38.34
CA LEU A 378 -4.57 11.47 38.28
C LEU A 378 -3.51 12.15 39.15
N ASN A 379 -2.31 11.58 39.28
CA ASN A 379 -1.26 12.23 40.08
C ASN A 379 -0.40 13.22 39.29
N HIS A 380 -0.54 13.30 37.96
CA HIS A 380 0.24 14.23 37.11
C HIS A 380 -0.60 15.20 36.27
N LEU A 381 -1.94 15.15 36.37
CA LEU A 381 -2.86 15.80 35.42
C LEU A 381 -3.61 17.03 35.97
N GLU A 382 -3.30 17.52 37.17
CA GLU A 382 -3.86 18.80 37.67
C GLU A 382 -3.57 20.00 36.74
N LYS A 383 -2.58 19.85 35.85
CA LYS A 383 -2.11 20.87 34.90
C LYS A 383 -2.65 20.73 33.47
N LEU A 384 -3.54 19.79 33.12
CA LEU A 384 -4.06 19.66 31.75
C LEU A 384 -5.59 19.91 31.69
N SER A 385 -6.05 20.59 30.63
CA SER A 385 -7.46 20.82 30.28
C SER A 385 -7.89 19.87 29.15
N LEU A 386 -9.10 19.32 29.24
CA LEU A 386 -9.68 18.39 28.26
C LEU A 386 -10.72 19.12 27.39
N ASP A 387 -10.48 19.22 26.08
CA ASP A 387 -11.47 19.70 25.09
C ASP A 387 -12.02 18.50 24.31
N VAL A 388 -13.33 18.24 24.41
CA VAL A 388 -14.03 17.16 23.70
C VAL A 388 -14.84 17.78 22.57
N ARG A 389 -14.39 17.59 21.33
CA ARG A 389 -15.13 18.03 20.14
C ARG A 389 -15.91 16.87 19.55
N CYS A 390 -17.23 16.96 19.67
CA CYS A 390 -18.14 16.01 19.05
C CYS A 390 -18.57 16.53 17.67
N GLN A 391 -18.35 15.73 16.62
CA GLN A 391 -18.93 15.97 15.30
C GLN A 391 -20.03 14.93 15.03
N PRO A 392 -21.29 15.35 14.83
CA PRO A 392 -22.35 14.44 14.44
C PRO A 392 -22.08 13.93 13.02
N TYR A 393 -22.12 12.61 12.85
CA TYR A 393 -22.03 11.92 11.58
C TYR A 393 -23.36 11.21 11.30
N LYS A 394 -23.62 10.86 10.04
CA LYS A 394 -24.93 10.36 9.58
C LYS A 394 -25.48 9.14 10.36
N PHE A 395 -24.61 8.42 11.09
CA PHE A 395 -24.90 7.22 11.90
C PHE A 395 -23.99 7.14 13.16
N GLY A 396 -23.61 8.26 13.77
CA GLY A 396 -22.68 8.22 14.92
C GLY A 396 -22.14 9.57 15.38
N VAL A 397 -21.31 9.55 16.42
CA VAL A 397 -20.63 10.75 16.97
C VAL A 397 -19.13 10.52 16.99
N THR A 398 -18.36 11.42 16.37
CA THR A 398 -16.90 11.42 16.53
C THR A 398 -16.54 12.31 17.70
N ALA A 399 -15.99 11.74 18.77
CA ALA A 399 -15.43 12.48 19.89
C ALA A 399 -13.92 12.66 19.69
N THR A 400 -13.46 13.89 19.51
CA THR A 400 -12.04 14.24 19.46
C THR A 400 -11.64 14.85 20.80
N LEU A 401 -10.71 14.21 21.50
CA LEU A 401 -10.16 14.65 22.77
C LEU A 401 -8.85 15.38 22.50
N TYR A 402 -8.77 16.63 22.93
CA TYR A 402 -7.54 17.42 22.94
C TYR A 402 -7.13 17.71 24.38
N LEU A 403 -5.84 17.50 24.67
CA LEU A 403 -5.23 17.79 25.97
C LEU A 403 -4.29 18.98 25.83
N TYR A 404 -4.50 20.03 26.63
CA TYR A 404 -3.68 21.25 26.63
C TYR A 404 -3.22 21.61 28.04
N GLU A 405 -2.02 22.16 28.20
CA GLU A 405 -1.55 22.68 29.50
C GLU A 405 -2.45 23.84 29.97
N LYS A 406 -2.91 23.77 31.23
CA LYS A 406 -3.54 24.90 31.92
C LYS A 406 -2.49 25.98 32.07
N GLY A 407 -2.68 27.08 31.34
CA GLY A 407 -1.92 28.32 31.52
C GLY A 407 -2.10 28.93 32.90
#